data_AF-A0A1J4KY85-F1
#
_entry.id   AF-A0A1J4KY85-F1
#
_cell.length_a   1.000
_cell.length_b   1.000
_cell.length_c   1.000
_cell.angle_alpha   90.00
_cell.angle_beta   90.00
_cell.angle_gamma   90.00
#
_symmetry.space_group_name_H-M   'P 1'
#
loop_
_entity.id
_entity.type
_entity.pdbx_description
1 polymer ?
#
loop_
_entity_poly.entity_id
_entity_poly.type
_entity_poly.pdbx_seq_one_letter_code
_entity_poly.pdbx_strand_id
1 'polypeptide(L)'
;MSSFLTVLKEIFSFGLSAGSLFGEVLNLIRIFQRVSATRSFKMKFSGDTIELFTWATNLIKMVVNKYLPQERLSDFELFSVYSFGFVLFELAFICTLTIGVILIFFLFPIQIVCALFGVGLGYIGINKKNSLIYGIIGGILFFVFVFPLYCFVNRNTFEEGPSKITRIQIFGATCYSPVVFYAVLFPIITLKPTIGQFVTFFFAAIGGLSFILNFVAICVGEFKVITYLIILITCVNSLLLVPGCESFITVIESPIGPRWPIIAFFSVFGILFPIIVSYVQIKSKRIADKYRSRTLNYFEVADTMHKVIYAIVAAYDYPWVCLGIECAWLIAVLILRPFSGVGDNVLMAGEAIVMIISNLVTGIYDKNGKLFSFAVCVTLLVLACLPVVIAAYCFFIFDIGGEKDEDIPSEDLKKGTHLYKFFSFITIPIAYLLYGANAPFIYQRLYAKM
;
A
#
# COMPACT_ATOMS: atom_id res chain seq x y z
N MET A 1 -29.09 -17.58 15.51
CA MET A 1 -28.78 -16.24 14.92
C MET A 1 -27.45 -15.70 15.41
N SER A 2 -27.10 -15.81 16.70
CA SER A 2 -25.77 -15.39 17.20
C SER A 2 -24.61 -16.17 16.54
N SER A 3 -24.68 -17.49 16.42
CA SER A 3 -23.61 -18.29 15.79
C SER A 3 -23.36 -17.94 14.32
N PHE A 4 -24.42 -17.62 13.56
CA PHE A 4 -24.28 -17.20 12.16
C PHE A 4 -23.69 -15.79 12.03
N LEU A 5 -24.07 -14.87 12.93
CA LEU A 5 -23.47 -13.54 13.00
C LEU A 5 -22.00 -13.60 13.46
N THR A 6 -21.64 -14.52 14.35
CA THR A 6 -20.24 -14.79 14.72
C THR A 6 -19.47 -15.29 13.52
N VAL A 7 -19.98 -16.29 12.79
CA VAL A 7 -19.31 -16.81 11.58
C VAL A 7 -19.19 -15.72 10.51
N LEU A 8 -20.20 -14.87 10.30
CA LEU A 8 -20.10 -13.72 9.40
C LEU A 8 -19.10 -12.67 9.89
N LYS A 9 -19.09 -12.37 11.20
CA LYS A 9 -18.12 -11.46 11.83
C LYS A 9 -16.70 -12.00 11.65
N GLU A 10 -16.49 -13.32 11.72
CA GLU A 10 -15.18 -13.95 11.51
C GLU A 10 -14.79 -13.98 10.03
N ILE A 11 -15.68 -14.41 9.13
CA ILE A 11 -15.42 -14.46 7.68
C ILE A 11 -15.11 -13.07 7.13
N PHE A 12 -15.83 -12.05 7.60
CA PHE A 12 -15.65 -10.64 7.22
C PHE A 12 -14.91 -9.84 8.28
N SER A 13 -14.27 -10.49 9.26
CA SER A 13 -13.35 -9.78 10.15
C SER A 13 -12.26 -9.27 9.22
N PHE A 14 -12.16 -7.95 9.07
CA PHE A 14 -11.06 -7.34 8.32
C PHE A 14 -9.82 -7.43 9.22
N GLY A 15 -9.33 -8.66 9.41
CA GLY A 15 -8.25 -9.03 10.30
C GLY A 15 -6.95 -9.23 9.55
N LEU A 16 -5.83 -8.88 10.20
CA LEU A 16 -4.47 -9.21 9.76
C LEU A 16 -4.02 -10.61 10.24
N SER A 17 -4.92 -11.37 10.86
CA SER A 17 -4.70 -12.73 11.36
C SER A 17 -5.21 -13.79 10.38
N ALA A 18 -4.63 -14.98 10.49
CA ALA A 18 -5.14 -16.21 9.91
C ALA A 18 -6.60 -16.41 10.34
N GLY A 19 -7.46 -16.92 9.44
CA GLY A 19 -8.89 -17.11 9.71
C GLY A 19 -9.83 -16.11 9.03
N SER A 20 -9.35 -14.91 8.65
CA SER A 20 -10.14 -14.04 7.79
C SER A 20 -9.98 -14.45 6.31
N LEU A 21 -11.10 -14.74 5.64
CA LEU A 21 -11.08 -15.14 4.23
C LEU A 21 -10.46 -14.05 3.34
N PHE A 22 -10.75 -12.79 3.65
CA PHE A 22 -10.17 -11.66 2.95
C PHE A 22 -8.65 -11.55 3.18
N GLY A 23 -8.19 -11.72 4.43
CA GLY A 23 -6.76 -11.72 4.75
C GLY A 23 -6.01 -12.87 4.08
N GLU A 24 -6.61 -14.05 4.03
CA GLU A 24 -6.06 -15.23 3.34
C GLU A 24 -5.91 -15.00 1.83
N VAL A 25 -6.94 -14.45 1.18
CA VAL A 25 -6.87 -14.08 -0.25
C VAL A 25 -5.77 -13.04 -0.49
N LEU A 26 -5.67 -12.02 0.36
CA LEU A 26 -4.61 -11.01 0.25
C LEU A 26 -3.21 -11.62 0.42
N ASN A 27 -3.03 -12.50 1.40
CA ASN A 27 -1.77 -13.18 1.63
C ASN A 27 -1.40 -14.09 0.45
N LEU A 28 -2.38 -14.77 -0.15
CA LEU A 28 -2.17 -15.54 -1.37
C LEU A 28 -1.68 -14.64 -2.52
N ILE A 29 -2.32 -13.49 -2.74
CA ILE A 29 -1.89 -12.51 -3.76
C ILE A 29 -0.45 -12.06 -3.49
N ARG A 30 -0.10 -11.75 -2.23
CA ARG A 30 1.27 -11.35 -1.84
C ARG A 30 2.29 -12.43 -2.13
N ILE A 31 1.99 -13.70 -1.82
CA ILE A 31 2.86 -14.84 -2.12
C ILE A 31 3.13 -14.89 -3.63
N PHE A 32 2.07 -14.83 -4.46
CA PHE A 32 2.24 -14.83 -5.91
C PHE A 32 3.01 -13.61 -6.42
N GLN A 33 2.81 -12.43 -5.83
CA GLN A 33 3.56 -11.24 -6.18
C GLN A 33 5.05 -11.43 -5.90
N ARG A 34 5.41 -11.92 -4.72
CA ARG A 34 6.80 -12.14 -4.32
C ARG A 34 7.47 -13.23 -5.13
N VAL A 35 6.78 -14.36 -5.35
CA VAL A 35 7.25 -15.48 -6.16
C VAL A 35 7.58 -15.02 -7.57
N SER A 36 6.72 -14.20 -8.17
CA SER A 36 6.91 -13.69 -9.52
C SER A 36 7.78 -12.44 -9.60
N ALA A 37 8.22 -11.84 -8.49
CA ALA A 37 9.00 -10.59 -8.51
C ALA A 37 10.37 -10.73 -9.22
N THR A 38 11.01 -11.90 -9.09
CA THR A 38 12.33 -12.17 -9.66
C THR A 38 12.23 -12.34 -11.19
N ARG A 39 12.96 -11.53 -11.97
CA ARG A 39 12.90 -11.58 -13.46
C ARG A 39 13.41 -12.93 -13.99
N SER A 40 14.44 -13.49 -13.37
CA SER A 40 14.97 -14.81 -13.66
C SER A 40 13.93 -15.91 -13.47
N PHE A 41 13.04 -15.79 -12.49
CA PHE A 41 11.92 -16.73 -12.33
C PHE A 41 10.97 -16.63 -13.53
N LYS A 42 10.56 -15.43 -13.92
CA LYS A 42 9.68 -15.18 -15.09
C LYS A 42 10.24 -15.78 -16.39
N MET A 43 11.54 -15.62 -16.64
CA MET A 43 12.19 -16.06 -17.88
C MET A 43 12.23 -17.60 -18.06
N LYS A 44 11.97 -18.39 -17.02
CA LYS A 44 11.99 -19.86 -17.11
C LYS A 44 10.63 -20.47 -17.46
N PHE A 45 9.55 -19.68 -17.46
CA PHE A 45 8.22 -20.17 -17.83
C PHE A 45 7.99 -20.09 -19.34
N SER A 46 7.17 -21.00 -19.87
CA SER A 46 6.56 -20.80 -21.19
C SER A 46 5.56 -19.64 -21.15
N GLY A 47 5.26 -19.05 -22.30
CA GLY A 47 4.32 -17.92 -22.41
C GLY A 47 2.95 -18.17 -21.78
N ASP A 48 2.44 -19.41 -21.81
CA ASP A 48 1.14 -19.73 -21.21
C ASP A 48 1.25 -19.97 -19.69
N THR A 49 2.41 -20.40 -19.19
CA THR A 49 2.59 -20.72 -17.76
C THR A 49 3.03 -19.52 -16.94
N ILE A 50 3.68 -18.53 -17.55
CA ILE A 50 4.06 -17.28 -16.86
C ILE A 50 2.82 -16.48 -16.43
N GLU A 51 1.71 -16.57 -17.16
CA GLU A 51 0.46 -15.88 -16.80
C GLU A 51 -0.12 -16.40 -15.47
N LEU A 52 0.09 -17.69 -15.15
CA LEU A 52 -0.35 -18.30 -13.88
C LEU A 52 0.34 -17.72 -12.64
N PHE A 53 1.50 -17.09 -12.80
CA PHE A 53 2.27 -16.52 -11.68
C PHE A 53 2.33 -14.99 -11.71
N THR A 54 2.32 -14.40 -12.91
CA THR A 54 2.46 -12.94 -13.06
C THR A 54 1.16 -12.17 -12.93
N TRP A 55 0.01 -12.86 -12.89
CA TRP A 55 -1.30 -12.23 -12.72
C TRP A 55 -1.33 -11.33 -11.47
N ALA A 56 -0.69 -11.75 -10.37
CA ALA A 56 -0.72 -11.01 -9.12
C ALA A 56 0.10 -9.70 -9.19
N THR A 57 1.26 -9.70 -9.86
CA THR A 57 2.06 -8.48 -10.12
C THR A 57 1.46 -7.59 -11.20
N ASN A 58 0.76 -8.20 -12.15
CA ASN A 58 0.17 -7.53 -13.30
C ASN A 58 -1.32 -7.26 -13.12
N LEU A 59 -1.87 -7.29 -11.90
CA LEU A 59 -3.31 -7.18 -11.68
C LEU A 59 -3.91 -5.94 -12.35
N ILE A 60 -3.29 -4.78 -12.17
CA ILE A 60 -3.71 -3.55 -12.85
C ILE A 60 -3.52 -3.64 -14.37
N LYS A 61 -2.35 -4.12 -14.83
CA LYS A 61 -2.06 -4.31 -16.26
C LYS A 61 -3.07 -5.24 -16.94
N MET A 62 -3.46 -6.33 -16.29
CA MET A 62 -4.43 -7.29 -16.83
C MET A 62 -5.83 -6.70 -16.89
N VAL A 63 -6.29 -6.02 -15.84
CA VAL A 63 -7.59 -5.35 -15.85
C VAL A 63 -7.62 -4.31 -16.96
N VAL A 64 -6.60 -3.45 -17.05
CA VAL A 64 -6.50 -2.46 -18.12
C VAL A 64 -6.41 -3.14 -19.49
N ASN A 65 -5.54 -4.12 -19.72
CA ASN A 65 -5.40 -4.72 -21.05
C ASN A 65 -6.63 -5.54 -21.47
N LYS A 66 -7.34 -6.17 -20.54
CA LYS A 66 -8.52 -6.98 -20.82
C LYS A 66 -9.74 -6.12 -21.15
N TYR A 67 -9.95 -5.04 -20.39
CA TYR A 67 -11.11 -4.16 -20.57
C TYR A 67 -10.82 -2.98 -21.51
N LEU A 68 -9.55 -2.62 -21.69
CA LEU A 68 -9.06 -1.46 -22.46
C LEU A 68 -7.85 -1.83 -23.35
N PRO A 69 -7.97 -2.79 -24.28
CA PRO A 69 -6.84 -3.33 -25.04
C PRO A 69 -6.11 -2.31 -25.92
N GLN A 70 -6.76 -1.19 -26.26
CA GLN A 70 -6.21 -0.13 -27.11
C GLN A 70 -5.31 0.86 -26.34
N GLU A 71 -5.42 0.95 -25.02
CA GLU A 71 -4.70 1.95 -24.21
C GLU A 71 -3.70 1.30 -23.24
N ARG A 72 -2.60 0.75 -23.76
CA ARG A 72 -1.54 0.16 -22.92
C ARG A 72 -0.81 1.25 -22.12
N LEU A 73 -0.70 1.07 -20.81
CA LEU A 73 0.15 1.88 -19.94
C LEU A 73 1.62 1.56 -20.19
N SER A 74 2.43 2.59 -20.44
CA SER A 74 3.89 2.51 -20.42
C SER A 74 4.41 2.31 -19.00
N ASP A 75 5.64 1.83 -18.85
CA ASP A 75 6.20 1.53 -17.53
C ASP A 75 6.28 2.77 -16.63
N PHE A 76 6.53 3.95 -17.19
CA PHE A 76 6.50 5.20 -16.44
C PHE A 76 5.10 5.60 -15.98
N GLU A 77 4.07 5.39 -16.81
CA GLU A 77 2.68 5.66 -16.42
C GLU A 77 2.23 4.68 -15.34
N LEU A 78 2.64 3.41 -15.45
CA LEU A 78 2.38 2.40 -14.44
C LEU A 78 3.06 2.72 -13.10
N PHE A 79 4.34 3.11 -13.15
CA PHE A 79 5.06 3.63 -11.99
C PHE A 79 4.33 4.84 -11.39
N SER A 80 3.84 5.77 -12.22
CA SER A 80 3.09 6.94 -11.74
C SER A 80 1.79 6.55 -11.04
N VAL A 81 1.07 5.56 -11.56
CA VAL A 81 -0.14 5.01 -10.93
C VAL A 81 0.19 4.39 -9.57
N TYR A 82 1.17 3.48 -9.50
CA TYR A 82 1.53 2.76 -8.27
C TYR A 82 2.16 3.68 -7.22
N SER A 83 3.14 4.48 -7.61
CA SER A 83 3.94 5.26 -6.68
C SER A 83 3.34 6.63 -6.39
N PHE A 84 2.78 7.36 -7.36
CA PHE A 84 2.20 8.68 -7.08
C PHE A 84 0.70 8.59 -6.78
N GLY A 85 -0.06 7.98 -7.69
CA GLY A 85 -1.52 7.93 -7.62
C GLY A 85 -2.01 7.25 -6.34
N PHE A 86 -1.70 5.97 -6.16
CA PHE A 86 -2.19 5.20 -5.01
C PHE A 86 -1.65 5.69 -3.66
N VAL A 87 -0.39 6.11 -3.58
CA VAL A 87 0.17 6.65 -2.33
C VAL A 87 -0.53 7.94 -1.91
N LEU A 88 -0.71 8.90 -2.83
CA LEU A 88 -1.39 10.16 -2.50
C LEU A 88 -2.89 9.92 -2.23
N PHE A 89 -3.52 8.97 -2.93
CA PHE A 89 -4.86 8.51 -2.61
C PHE A 89 -4.96 7.96 -1.18
N GLU A 90 -4.08 7.04 -0.79
CA GLU A 90 -4.06 6.44 0.55
C GLU A 90 -3.82 7.50 1.63
N LEU A 91 -2.82 8.36 1.43
CA LEU A 91 -2.53 9.45 2.35
C LEU A 91 -3.74 10.36 2.54
N ALA A 92 -4.36 10.80 1.44
CA ALA A 92 -5.57 11.61 1.47
C ALA A 92 -6.74 10.87 2.17
N PHE A 93 -6.89 9.58 1.91
CA PHE A 93 -7.92 8.75 2.51
C PHE A 93 -7.74 8.62 4.04
N ILE A 94 -6.55 8.22 4.50
CA ILE A 94 -6.22 8.10 5.94
C ILE A 94 -6.34 9.46 6.63
N CYS A 95 -5.85 10.53 6.00
CA CYS A 95 -5.99 11.88 6.52
C CYS A 95 -7.46 12.25 6.68
N THR A 96 -8.29 12.04 5.67
CA THR A 96 -9.72 12.37 5.78
C THR A 96 -10.43 11.57 6.86
N LEU A 97 -10.12 10.28 6.98
CA LEU A 97 -10.69 9.42 8.02
C LEU A 97 -10.29 9.83 9.43
N THR A 98 -9.06 10.33 9.62
CA THR A 98 -8.51 10.60 10.94
C THR A 98 -8.76 12.04 11.38
N ILE A 99 -8.53 12.99 10.47
CA ILE A 99 -8.58 14.42 10.72
C ILE A 99 -9.99 15.00 10.46
N GLY A 100 -10.76 14.39 9.55
CA GLY A 100 -12.08 14.86 9.16
C GLY A 100 -12.08 15.86 8.00
N VAL A 101 -13.24 16.02 7.35
CA VAL A 101 -13.38 16.76 6.09
C VAL A 101 -13.11 18.26 6.22
N ILE A 102 -13.50 18.88 7.33
CA ILE A 102 -13.35 20.34 7.54
C ILE A 102 -11.87 20.74 7.52
N LEU A 103 -11.02 19.98 8.21
CA LEU A 103 -9.59 20.31 8.27
C LEU A 103 -8.85 20.04 6.95
N ILE A 104 -9.43 19.26 6.04
CA ILE A 104 -8.89 19.13 4.67
C ILE A 104 -8.99 20.43 3.90
N PHE A 105 -10.10 21.17 4.02
CA PHE A 105 -10.22 22.47 3.36
C PHE A 105 -9.12 23.44 3.80
N PHE A 106 -8.65 23.30 5.05
CA PHE A 106 -7.51 24.03 5.56
C PHE A 106 -6.17 23.47 5.05
N LEU A 107 -5.99 22.15 4.95
CA LEU A 107 -4.77 21.54 4.43
C LEU A 107 -4.58 21.69 2.92
N PHE A 108 -5.67 21.84 2.15
CA PHE A 108 -5.64 21.86 0.69
C PHE A 108 -4.80 23.02 0.11
N PRO A 109 -4.90 24.27 0.60
CA PRO A 109 -3.97 25.34 0.22
C PRO A 109 -2.50 24.97 0.44
N ILE A 110 -2.17 24.34 1.58
CA ILE A 110 -0.79 23.91 1.88
C ILE A 110 -0.32 22.87 0.86
N GLN A 111 -1.17 21.91 0.52
CA GLN A 111 -0.87 20.90 -0.50
C GLN A 111 -0.58 21.52 -1.87
N ILE A 112 -1.42 22.46 -2.33
CA ILE A 112 -1.22 23.17 -3.61
C ILE A 112 0.11 23.90 -3.59
N VAL A 113 0.38 24.61 -2.51
CA VAL A 113 1.62 25.37 -2.36
C VAL A 113 2.85 24.47 -2.34
N CYS A 114 2.81 23.37 -1.60
CA CYS A 114 3.88 22.38 -1.58
C CYS A 114 4.11 21.79 -2.98
N ALA A 115 3.04 21.48 -3.71
CA ALA A 115 3.13 21.02 -5.09
C ALA A 115 3.77 22.07 -6.00
N LEU A 116 3.34 23.34 -5.93
CA LEU A 116 3.91 24.44 -6.71
C LEU A 116 5.40 24.66 -6.41
N PHE A 117 5.76 24.62 -5.12
CA PHE A 117 7.15 24.70 -4.69
C PHE A 117 7.96 23.51 -5.23
N GLY A 118 7.39 22.31 -5.13
CA GLY A 118 7.92 21.10 -5.76
C GLY A 118 8.17 21.27 -7.25
N VAL A 119 7.20 21.81 -8.01
CA VAL A 119 7.33 22.10 -9.44
C VAL A 119 8.54 23.00 -9.70
N GLY A 120 8.72 24.03 -8.89
CA GLY A 120 9.91 24.89 -8.92
C GLY A 120 11.21 24.12 -8.77
N LEU A 121 11.28 23.18 -7.81
CA LEU A 121 12.43 22.28 -7.62
C LEU A 121 12.64 21.33 -8.79
N GLY A 122 11.56 20.80 -9.38
CA GLY A 122 11.62 19.89 -10.52
C GLY A 122 12.16 20.54 -11.79
N TYR A 123 12.00 21.87 -11.95
CA TYR A 123 12.55 22.62 -13.07
C TYR A 123 14.05 22.96 -12.90
N ILE A 124 14.67 22.68 -11.75
CA ILE A 124 16.11 22.87 -11.54
C ILE A 124 16.86 21.94 -12.51
N GLY A 125 17.61 22.54 -13.44
CA GLY A 125 18.33 21.82 -14.50
C GLY A 125 17.56 21.67 -15.82
N ILE A 126 16.26 21.97 -15.86
CA ILE A 126 15.45 21.99 -17.10
C ILE A 126 15.29 23.43 -17.61
N ASN A 127 14.69 24.30 -16.79
CA ASN A 127 14.44 25.70 -17.14
C ASN A 127 14.56 26.59 -15.90
N LYS A 128 15.68 27.33 -15.80
CA LYS A 128 15.99 28.20 -14.66
C LYS A 128 14.93 29.27 -14.42
N LYS A 129 14.32 29.83 -15.48
CA LYS A 129 13.28 30.87 -15.37
C LYS A 129 12.02 30.31 -14.71
N ASN A 130 11.53 29.16 -15.17
CA ASN A 130 10.35 28.52 -14.61
C ASN A 130 10.60 28.05 -13.17
N SER A 131 11.79 27.51 -12.89
CA SER A 131 12.20 27.12 -11.54
C SER A 131 12.11 28.30 -10.56
N LEU A 132 12.62 29.47 -10.94
CA LEU A 132 12.60 30.67 -10.11
C LEU A 132 11.17 31.20 -9.89
N ILE A 133 10.34 31.23 -10.94
CA ILE A 133 8.94 31.70 -10.84
C ILE A 133 8.14 30.80 -9.90
N TYR A 134 8.09 29.50 -10.17
CA TYR A 134 7.29 28.56 -9.36
C TYR A 134 7.87 28.38 -7.96
N GLY A 135 9.19 28.41 -7.81
CA GLY A 135 9.86 28.32 -6.53
C GLY A 135 9.58 29.54 -5.63
N ILE A 136 9.68 30.76 -6.15
CA ILE A 136 9.41 31.98 -5.38
C ILE A 136 7.92 32.09 -5.04
N ILE A 137 7.03 31.87 -6.00
CA ILE A 137 5.57 31.92 -5.76
C ILE A 137 5.17 30.86 -4.74
N GLY A 138 5.62 29.61 -4.92
CA GLY A 138 5.37 28.53 -3.97
C GLY A 138 5.93 28.85 -2.58
N GLY A 139 7.15 29.39 -2.48
CA GLY A 139 7.77 29.77 -1.22
C GLY A 139 7.00 30.87 -0.49
N ILE A 140 6.62 31.95 -1.18
CA ILE A 140 5.87 33.06 -0.57
C ILE A 140 4.50 32.56 -0.08
N LEU A 141 3.77 31.83 -0.93
CA LEU A 141 2.47 31.29 -0.54
C LEU A 141 2.60 30.28 0.61
N PHE A 142 3.71 29.56 0.72
CA PHE A 142 3.96 28.64 1.84
C PHE A 142 4.00 29.39 3.16
N PHE A 143 4.77 30.47 3.24
CA PHE A 143 4.80 31.27 4.46
C PHE A 143 3.44 31.91 4.78
N VAL A 144 2.73 32.40 3.75
CA VAL A 144 1.40 33.03 3.91
C VAL A 144 0.34 32.05 4.40
N PHE A 145 0.32 30.80 3.93
CA PHE A 145 -0.71 29.84 4.31
C PHE A 145 -0.33 28.98 5.52
N VAL A 146 0.94 28.61 5.67
CA VAL A 146 1.38 27.72 6.76
C VAL A 146 1.42 28.45 8.10
N PHE A 147 1.85 29.72 8.13
CA PHE A 147 1.98 30.47 9.40
C PHE A 147 0.63 30.72 10.09
N PRO A 148 -0.44 31.20 9.42
CA PRO A 148 -1.75 31.34 10.05
C PRO A 148 -2.37 30.01 10.44
N LEU A 149 -2.07 28.95 9.69
CA LEU A 149 -2.62 27.61 9.94
C LEU A 149 -1.92 26.94 11.11
N TYR A 150 -0.62 27.12 11.28
CA TYR A 150 0.09 26.76 12.50
C TYR A 150 -0.54 27.47 13.71
N CYS A 151 -0.81 28.77 13.62
CA CYS A 151 -1.49 29.53 14.66
C CYS A 151 -2.92 29.02 14.94
N PHE A 152 -3.68 28.67 13.90
CA PHE A 152 -5.06 28.18 14.02
C PHE A 152 -5.13 26.76 14.58
N VAL A 153 -4.29 25.85 14.08
CA VAL A 153 -4.17 24.47 14.57
C VAL A 153 -3.75 24.49 16.02
N ASN A 154 -2.71 25.26 16.40
CA ASN A 154 -2.27 25.36 17.79
C ASN A 154 -3.35 25.93 18.73
N ARG A 155 -4.24 26.78 18.22
CA ARG A 155 -5.36 27.35 18.98
C ARG A 155 -6.54 26.37 19.16
N ASN A 156 -6.82 25.51 18.18
CA ASN A 156 -8.00 24.64 18.19
C ASN A 156 -7.72 23.16 18.51
N THR A 157 -6.46 22.70 18.47
CA THR A 157 -6.13 21.27 18.71
C THR A 157 -6.13 20.85 20.18
N PHE A 158 -6.34 21.77 21.14
CA PHE A 158 -6.28 21.45 22.57
C PHE A 158 -7.59 21.51 23.34
N GLU A 159 -8.69 22.06 22.79
CA GLU A 159 -9.94 22.23 23.56
C GLU A 159 -11.11 21.34 23.14
N GLU A 160 -11.11 20.77 21.93
CA GLU A 160 -12.16 19.82 21.55
C GLU A 160 -11.80 18.40 22.03
N GLY A 161 -12.41 18.01 23.15
CA GLY A 161 -12.51 16.61 23.59
C GLY A 161 -12.97 15.71 22.44
N PRO A 162 -12.71 14.38 22.50
CA PRO A 162 -12.73 13.46 21.37
C PRO A 162 -14.00 13.69 20.54
N SER A 163 -13.84 14.42 19.45
CA SER A 163 -14.97 14.76 18.59
C SER A 163 -15.56 13.43 18.17
N LYS A 164 -16.85 13.23 18.48
CA LYS A 164 -17.63 12.16 17.88
C LYS A 164 -17.27 12.18 16.41
N ILE A 165 -16.57 11.15 15.96
CA ILE A 165 -16.22 10.94 14.56
C ILE A 165 -17.48 11.27 13.79
N THR A 166 -17.41 12.35 13.01
CA THR A 166 -18.59 12.86 12.35
C THR A 166 -19.02 11.77 11.40
N ARG A 167 -20.27 11.31 11.50
CA ARG A 167 -20.81 10.18 10.70
C ARG A 167 -20.46 10.32 9.21
N ILE A 168 -20.24 11.53 8.72
CA ILE A 168 -19.89 11.87 7.33
C ILE A 168 -18.43 11.54 6.91
N GLN A 169 -17.52 11.20 7.84
CA GLN A 169 -16.07 11.06 7.54
C GLN A 169 -15.74 9.96 6.53
N ILE A 170 -16.40 8.79 6.61
CA ILE A 170 -16.15 7.66 5.68
C ILE A 170 -16.49 8.08 4.25
N PHE A 171 -17.68 8.64 4.06
CA PHE A 171 -18.12 9.14 2.76
C PHE A 171 -17.22 10.26 2.24
N GLY A 172 -16.86 11.21 3.11
CA GLY A 172 -15.91 12.28 2.78
C GLY A 172 -14.56 11.75 2.30
N ALA A 173 -14.01 10.73 2.98
CA ALA A 173 -12.74 10.11 2.60
C ALA A 173 -12.83 9.44 1.23
N THR A 174 -13.91 8.72 0.95
CA THR A 174 -14.14 8.08 -0.36
C THR A 174 -14.47 9.05 -1.48
N CYS A 175 -14.87 10.29 -1.19
CA CYS A 175 -15.07 11.31 -2.23
C CYS A 175 -13.80 12.13 -2.47
N TYR A 176 -13.08 12.50 -1.42
CA TYR A 176 -11.88 13.34 -1.53
C TYR A 176 -10.67 12.58 -2.09
N SER A 177 -10.42 11.35 -1.64
CA SER A 177 -9.25 10.59 -2.09
C SER A 177 -9.26 10.28 -3.60
N PRO A 178 -10.39 9.90 -4.25
CA PRO A 178 -10.43 9.81 -5.71
C PRO A 178 -10.12 11.14 -6.40
N VAL A 179 -10.63 12.28 -5.90
CA VAL A 179 -10.31 13.60 -6.49
C VAL A 179 -8.81 13.85 -6.47
N VAL A 180 -8.12 13.50 -5.39
CA VAL A 180 -6.65 13.55 -5.31
C VAL A 180 -6.01 12.62 -6.34
N PHE A 181 -6.49 11.38 -6.46
CA PHE A 181 -6.02 10.43 -7.47
C PHE A 181 -6.16 10.97 -8.90
N TYR A 182 -7.32 11.58 -9.22
CA TYR A 182 -7.56 12.25 -10.51
C TYR A 182 -6.62 13.42 -10.74
N ALA A 183 -6.42 14.27 -9.74
CA ALA A 183 -5.55 15.43 -9.87
C ALA A 183 -4.09 15.01 -10.16
N VAL A 184 -3.62 13.95 -9.50
CA VAL A 184 -2.28 13.39 -9.68
C VAL A 184 -2.13 12.70 -11.03
N LEU A 185 -3.13 11.96 -11.48
CA LEU A 185 -3.09 11.24 -12.75
C LEU A 185 -3.71 12.00 -13.92
N PHE A 186 -4.07 13.27 -13.72
CA PHE A 186 -4.70 14.11 -14.74
C PHE A 186 -3.95 14.07 -16.09
N PRO A 187 -2.61 14.18 -16.14
CA PRO A 187 -1.87 14.11 -17.41
C PRO A 187 -2.03 12.77 -18.15
N ILE A 188 -2.19 11.67 -17.42
CA ILE A 188 -2.37 10.33 -18.01
C ILE A 188 -3.81 10.17 -18.47
N ILE A 189 -4.77 10.61 -17.64
CA ILE A 189 -6.21 10.49 -17.90
C ILE A 189 -6.64 11.33 -19.10
N THR A 190 -6.09 12.53 -19.28
CA THR A 190 -6.41 13.38 -20.45
C THR A 190 -5.88 12.80 -21.75
N LEU A 191 -4.73 12.13 -21.70
CA LEU A 191 -4.15 11.43 -22.85
C LEU A 191 -4.84 10.10 -23.16
N LYS A 192 -5.40 9.46 -22.14
CA LYS A 192 -5.99 8.12 -22.19
C LYS A 192 -7.38 8.15 -21.58
N PRO A 193 -8.36 8.75 -22.28
CA PRO A 193 -9.69 9.00 -21.72
C PRO A 193 -10.42 7.70 -21.37
N THR A 194 -10.12 6.57 -22.02
CA THR A 194 -10.78 5.29 -21.71
C THR A 194 -10.31 4.74 -20.36
N ILE A 195 -9.01 4.88 -20.04
CA ILE A 195 -8.52 4.63 -18.67
C ILE A 195 -9.21 5.57 -17.67
N GLY A 196 -9.35 6.84 -18.02
CA GLY A 196 -10.09 7.83 -17.23
C GLY A 196 -11.52 7.37 -16.88
N GLN A 197 -12.27 6.94 -17.89
CA GLN A 197 -13.64 6.42 -17.72
C GLN A 197 -13.68 5.21 -16.79
N PHE A 198 -12.77 4.24 -16.98
CA PHE A 198 -12.69 3.06 -16.13
C PHE A 198 -12.43 3.42 -14.65
N VAL A 199 -11.46 4.31 -14.41
CA VAL A 199 -11.16 4.82 -13.07
C VAL A 199 -12.41 5.52 -12.47
N THR A 200 -13.21 6.20 -13.30
CA THR A 200 -14.44 6.90 -12.86
C THR A 200 -15.50 5.91 -12.43
N PHE A 201 -15.75 4.87 -13.22
CA PHE A 201 -16.70 3.83 -12.83
C PHE A 201 -16.25 3.11 -11.56
N PHE A 202 -14.95 2.80 -11.44
CA PHE A 202 -14.40 2.15 -10.25
C PHE A 202 -14.60 2.98 -8.98
N PHE A 203 -14.23 4.27 -8.99
CA PHE A 203 -14.42 5.13 -7.82
C PHE A 203 -15.87 5.52 -7.57
N ALA A 204 -16.71 5.61 -8.61
CA ALA A 204 -18.16 5.78 -8.42
C ALA A 204 -18.77 4.58 -7.69
N ALA A 205 -18.36 3.35 -8.03
CA ALA A 205 -18.79 2.14 -7.33
C ALA A 205 -18.33 2.14 -5.86
N ILE A 206 -17.08 2.51 -5.58
CA ILE A 206 -16.56 2.66 -4.20
C ILE A 206 -17.33 3.74 -3.43
N GLY A 207 -17.59 4.89 -4.06
CA GLY A 207 -18.37 5.98 -3.46
C GLY A 207 -19.80 5.55 -3.12
N GLY A 208 -20.45 4.81 -4.02
CA GLY A 208 -21.77 4.22 -3.77
C GLY A 208 -21.77 3.23 -2.62
N LEU A 209 -20.81 2.30 -2.59
CA LEU A 209 -20.65 1.34 -1.48
C LEU A 209 -20.39 2.06 -0.15
N SER A 210 -19.53 3.07 -0.15
CA SER A 210 -19.21 3.89 1.02
C SER A 210 -20.42 4.65 1.55
N PHE A 211 -21.27 5.17 0.66
CA PHE A 211 -22.53 5.79 1.04
C PHE A 211 -23.45 4.81 1.78
N ILE A 212 -23.59 3.58 1.26
CA ILE A 212 -24.37 2.51 1.91
C ILE A 212 -23.78 2.16 3.27
N LEU A 213 -22.46 1.93 3.35
CA LEU A 213 -21.77 1.61 4.61
C LEU A 213 -21.94 2.73 5.65
N ASN A 214 -21.87 3.99 5.21
CA ASN A 214 -22.10 5.12 6.07
C ASN A 214 -23.55 5.16 6.57
N PHE A 215 -24.53 4.97 5.69
CA PHE A 215 -25.94 4.90 6.07
C PHE A 215 -26.19 3.79 7.11
N VAL A 216 -25.62 2.60 6.90
CA VAL A 216 -25.71 1.49 7.87
C VAL A 216 -25.07 1.88 9.20
N ALA A 217 -23.89 2.50 9.19
CA ALA A 217 -23.22 2.97 10.41
C ALA A 217 -24.05 4.02 11.17
N ILE A 218 -24.77 4.89 10.45
CA ILE A 218 -25.70 5.88 11.04
C ILE A 218 -26.86 5.17 11.76
N CYS A 219 -27.42 4.11 11.15
CA CYS A 219 -28.57 3.38 11.67
C CYS A 219 -28.23 2.45 12.84
N VAL A 220 -27.09 1.75 12.78
CA VAL A 220 -26.73 0.68 13.74
C VAL A 220 -26.00 1.22 14.98
N GLY A 221 -25.38 2.40 14.90
CA GLY A 221 -24.61 2.99 16.00
C GLY A 221 -23.09 2.80 15.86
N GLU A 222 -22.35 3.00 16.95
CA GLU A 222 -20.87 3.04 16.91
C GLU A 222 -20.27 1.73 16.38
N PHE A 223 -19.79 1.79 15.13
CA PHE A 223 -19.20 0.64 14.45
C PHE A 223 -17.70 0.91 14.26
N LYS A 224 -16.85 -0.07 14.57
CA LYS A 224 -15.38 0.01 14.46
C LYS A 224 -14.88 0.09 12.98
N VAL A 225 -15.73 0.52 12.03
CA VAL A 225 -15.48 0.55 10.57
C VAL A 225 -14.21 1.30 10.20
N ILE A 226 -13.92 2.42 10.86
CA ILE A 226 -12.75 3.25 10.51
C ILE A 226 -11.45 2.49 10.75
N THR A 227 -11.37 1.72 11.84
CA THR A 227 -10.19 0.89 12.11
C THR A 227 -10.01 -0.14 11.00
N TYR A 228 -11.09 -0.80 10.58
CA TYR A 228 -11.06 -1.77 9.49
C TYR A 228 -10.70 -1.14 8.15
N LEU A 229 -11.21 0.05 7.83
CA LEU A 229 -10.85 0.78 6.60
C LEU A 229 -9.38 1.20 6.58
N ILE A 230 -8.82 1.60 7.74
CA ILE A 230 -7.39 1.89 7.86
C ILE A 230 -6.58 0.60 7.66
N ILE A 231 -6.98 -0.52 8.26
CA ILE A 231 -6.30 -1.80 8.04
C ILE A 231 -6.38 -2.19 6.56
N LEU A 232 -7.56 -2.08 5.94
CA LEU A 232 -7.78 -2.39 4.53
C LEU A 232 -6.88 -1.56 3.61
N ILE A 233 -6.78 -0.24 3.81
CA ILE A 233 -5.92 0.59 2.95
C ILE A 233 -4.43 0.25 3.14
N THR A 234 -4.00 -0.08 4.37
CA THR A 234 -2.63 -0.53 4.61
C THR A 234 -2.34 -1.89 4.00
N CYS A 235 -3.34 -2.77 3.92
CA CYS A 235 -3.25 -4.01 3.17
C CYS A 235 -3.11 -3.75 1.66
N VAL A 236 -3.88 -2.81 1.10
CA VAL A 236 -3.73 -2.40 -0.30
C VAL A 236 -2.32 -1.86 -0.57
N ASN A 237 -1.78 -1.03 0.30
CA ASN A 237 -0.41 -0.52 0.18
C ASN A 237 0.62 -1.65 0.09
N SER A 238 0.53 -2.65 0.96
CA SER A 238 1.44 -3.80 0.93
C SER A 238 1.34 -4.62 -0.37
N LEU A 239 0.17 -4.66 -1.04
CA LEU A 239 0.00 -5.30 -2.34
C LEU A 239 0.64 -4.49 -3.49
N LEU A 240 0.78 -3.18 -3.30
CA LEU A 240 1.39 -2.29 -4.28
C LEU A 240 2.91 -2.23 -4.14
N LEU A 241 3.47 -2.73 -3.03
CA LEU A 241 4.90 -2.68 -2.75
C LEU A 241 5.73 -3.38 -3.83
N VAL A 242 5.45 -4.65 -4.11
CA VAL A 242 6.20 -5.44 -5.11
C VAL A 242 6.07 -4.85 -6.53
N PRO A 243 4.86 -4.63 -7.09
CA PRO A 243 4.74 -4.05 -8.43
C PRO A 243 5.26 -2.61 -8.49
N GLY A 244 5.21 -1.86 -7.39
CA GLY A 244 5.82 -0.55 -7.23
C GLY A 244 7.36 -0.61 -7.33
N CYS A 245 8.00 -1.53 -6.61
CA CYS A 245 9.44 -1.78 -6.71
C CYS A 245 9.86 -2.19 -8.13
N GLU A 246 9.15 -3.13 -8.76
CA GLU A 246 9.46 -3.58 -10.12
C GLU A 246 9.36 -2.42 -11.12
N SER A 247 8.29 -1.61 -11.02
CA SER A 247 8.10 -0.45 -11.90
C SER A 247 9.16 0.63 -11.65
N PHE A 248 9.55 0.86 -10.40
CA PHE A 248 10.60 1.81 -10.02
C PHE A 248 11.96 1.42 -10.60
N ILE A 249 12.39 0.17 -10.42
CA ILE A 249 13.66 -0.33 -10.98
C ILE A 249 13.63 -0.27 -12.49
N THR A 250 12.52 -0.67 -13.12
CA THR A 250 12.35 -0.57 -14.57
C THR A 250 12.48 0.88 -15.07
N VAL A 251 11.93 1.85 -14.34
CA VAL A 251 12.08 3.28 -14.67
C VAL A 251 13.53 3.75 -14.51
N ILE A 252 14.23 3.34 -13.46
CA ILE A 252 15.64 3.72 -13.22
C ILE A 252 16.58 3.14 -14.28
N GLU A 253 16.38 1.87 -14.66
CA GLU A 253 17.18 1.18 -15.67
C GLU A 253 16.85 1.62 -17.10
N SER A 254 15.67 2.21 -17.31
CA SER A 254 15.29 2.76 -18.61
C SER A 254 16.14 3.99 -18.99
N PRO A 255 16.08 4.48 -20.25
CA PRO A 255 16.73 5.73 -20.66
C PRO A 255 16.30 6.99 -19.88
N ILE A 256 15.28 6.89 -19.01
CA ILE A 256 14.92 7.95 -18.06
C ILE A 256 16.05 8.21 -17.07
N GLY A 257 16.72 7.14 -16.64
CA GLY A 257 17.78 7.14 -15.66
C GLY A 257 17.32 7.47 -14.22
N PRO A 258 18.24 7.35 -13.25
CA PRO A 258 17.98 7.69 -11.85
C PRO A 258 17.86 9.21 -11.69
N ARG A 259 16.64 9.70 -11.47
CA ARG A 259 16.40 11.11 -11.13
C ARG A 259 16.13 11.26 -9.65
N TRP A 260 16.74 12.27 -9.02
CA TRP A 260 16.59 12.50 -7.59
C TRP A 260 15.12 12.63 -7.13
N PRO A 261 14.18 13.28 -7.85
CA PRO A 261 12.80 13.40 -7.37
C PRO A 261 12.07 12.04 -7.36
N ILE A 262 12.38 11.18 -8.34
CA ILE A 262 11.82 9.83 -8.44
C ILE A 262 12.34 8.98 -7.27
N ILE A 263 13.66 9.00 -7.06
CA ILE A 263 14.32 8.27 -5.97
C ILE A 263 13.84 8.75 -4.62
N ALA A 264 13.77 10.08 -4.41
CA ALA A 264 13.34 10.67 -3.15
C ALA A 264 11.88 10.31 -2.83
N PHE A 265 10.97 10.44 -3.81
CA PHE A 265 9.58 10.06 -3.62
C PHE A 265 9.45 8.58 -3.26
N PHE A 266 10.09 7.69 -4.04
CA PHE A 266 10.02 6.25 -3.79
C PHE A 266 10.65 5.86 -2.45
N SER A 267 11.77 6.48 -2.07
CA SER A 267 12.43 6.22 -0.78
C SER A 267 11.53 6.63 0.40
N VAL A 268 10.87 7.79 0.31
CA VAL A 268 10.01 8.27 1.39
C VAL A 268 8.71 7.46 1.44
N PHE A 269 8.05 7.25 0.31
CA PHE A 269 6.69 6.70 0.32
C PHE A 269 6.57 5.22 -0.04
N GLY A 270 7.51 4.68 -0.83
CA GLY A 270 7.58 3.25 -1.10
C GLY A 270 8.27 2.46 0.02
N ILE A 271 9.21 3.09 0.73
CA ILE A 271 10.03 2.41 1.76
C ILE A 271 9.69 2.91 3.17
N LEU A 272 9.88 4.21 3.46
CA LEU A 272 9.73 4.71 4.83
C LEU A 272 8.27 4.73 5.30
N PHE A 273 7.32 5.09 4.43
CA PHE A 273 5.91 5.21 4.80
C PHE A 273 5.29 3.89 5.33
N PRO A 274 5.43 2.72 4.65
CA PRO A 274 4.94 1.45 5.20
C PRO A 274 5.54 1.10 6.57
N ILE A 275 6.82 1.40 6.79
CA ILE A 275 7.52 1.17 8.06
C ILE A 275 6.90 2.04 9.17
N ILE A 276 6.68 3.33 8.89
CA ILE A 276 6.09 4.24 9.87
C ILE A 276 4.64 3.86 10.18
N VAL A 277 3.86 3.49 9.16
CA VAL A 277 2.48 3.01 9.36
C VAL A 277 2.46 1.78 10.29
N SER A 278 3.35 0.82 10.06
CA SER A 278 3.48 -0.38 10.92
C SER A 278 3.87 -0.01 12.36
N TYR A 279 4.76 0.96 12.52
CA TYR A 279 5.12 1.49 13.84
C TYR A 279 3.93 2.17 14.55
N VAL A 280 3.11 2.95 13.82
CA VAL A 280 1.91 3.57 14.37
C VAL A 280 0.89 2.50 14.80
N GLN A 281 0.72 1.43 14.02
CA GLN A 281 -0.13 0.30 14.39
C GLN A 281 0.30 -0.33 15.72
N ILE A 282 1.60 -0.55 15.92
CA ILE A 282 2.15 -1.03 17.21
C ILE A 282 1.79 -0.09 18.36
N LYS A 283 2.03 1.22 18.19
CA LYS A 283 1.80 2.21 19.26
C LYS A 283 0.32 2.40 19.59
N SER A 284 -0.55 2.18 18.61
CA SER A 284 -2.00 2.19 18.79
C SER A 284 -2.56 0.95 19.49
N LYS A 285 -1.71 -0.05 19.81
CA LYS A 285 -2.08 -1.39 20.30
C LYS A 285 -3.08 -2.15 19.43
N ARG A 286 -3.34 -1.70 18.19
CA ARG A 286 -4.29 -2.36 17.27
C ARG A 286 -3.90 -3.79 16.91
N ILE A 287 -2.61 -4.10 17.01
CA ILE A 287 -2.05 -5.42 16.72
C ILE A 287 -1.50 -6.09 17.97
N ALA A 288 -1.82 -5.59 19.18
CA ALA A 288 -1.23 -6.12 20.40
C ALA A 288 -1.58 -7.60 20.63
N ASP A 289 -2.81 -7.98 20.28
CA ASP A 289 -3.33 -9.33 20.52
C ASP A 289 -2.81 -10.36 19.50
N LYS A 290 -2.27 -9.88 18.37
CA LYS A 290 -1.65 -10.69 17.33
C LYS A 290 -0.34 -11.35 17.80
N TYR A 291 0.32 -10.78 18.80
CA TYR A 291 1.66 -11.18 19.24
C TYR A 291 1.65 -11.75 20.65
N ARG A 292 2.50 -12.75 20.90
CA ARG A 292 2.58 -13.43 22.21
C ARG A 292 3.06 -12.52 23.34
N SER A 293 3.83 -11.47 23.03
CA SER A 293 4.30 -10.51 24.01
C SER A 293 4.44 -9.12 23.41
N ARG A 294 4.36 -8.09 24.27
CA ARG A 294 4.40 -6.68 23.85
C ARG A 294 5.70 -6.28 23.15
N THR A 295 6.82 -6.93 23.47
CA THR A 295 8.11 -6.70 22.80
C THR A 295 8.14 -7.31 21.40
N LEU A 296 7.41 -8.41 21.19
CA LEU A 296 7.28 -9.05 19.88
C LEU A 296 6.40 -8.26 18.90
N ASN A 297 5.65 -7.25 19.36
CA ASN A 297 4.90 -6.35 18.46
C ASN A 297 5.83 -5.66 17.44
N TYR A 298 7.09 -5.42 17.79
CA TYR A 298 8.10 -4.85 16.88
C TYR A 298 8.45 -5.77 15.71
N PHE A 299 8.07 -7.05 15.78
CA PHE A 299 8.20 -7.99 14.68
C PHE A 299 7.39 -7.55 13.45
N GLU A 300 6.29 -6.80 13.60
CA GLU A 300 5.53 -6.25 12.46
C GLU A 300 6.37 -5.26 11.63
N VAL A 301 7.18 -4.43 12.29
CA VAL A 301 8.09 -3.51 11.61
C VAL A 301 9.22 -4.27 10.93
N ALA A 302 9.77 -5.31 11.60
CA ALA A 302 10.79 -6.17 11.02
C ALA A 302 10.27 -6.92 9.77
N ASP A 303 9.03 -7.42 9.81
CA ASP A 303 8.37 -8.09 8.69
C ASP A 303 8.15 -7.13 7.52
N THR A 304 7.70 -5.90 7.80
CA THR A 304 7.57 -4.86 6.77
C THR A 304 8.92 -4.53 6.13
N MET A 305 9.98 -4.36 6.94
CA MET A 305 11.34 -4.14 6.42
C MET A 305 11.83 -5.32 5.58
N HIS A 306 11.62 -6.55 6.05
CA HIS A 306 11.94 -7.77 5.32
C HIS A 306 11.29 -7.78 3.94
N LYS A 307 9.97 -7.52 3.86
CA LYS A 307 9.22 -7.47 2.59
C LYS A 307 9.73 -6.38 1.65
N VAL A 308 10.07 -5.20 2.17
CA VAL A 308 10.65 -4.11 1.37
C VAL A 308 12.01 -4.49 0.80
N ILE A 309 12.92 -5.02 1.65
CA ILE A 309 14.25 -5.43 1.22
C ILE A 309 14.14 -6.54 0.17
N TYR A 310 13.29 -7.54 0.42
CA TYR A 310 13.03 -8.62 -0.53
C TYR A 310 12.55 -8.07 -1.88
N ALA A 311 11.55 -7.18 -1.88
CA ALA A 311 10.99 -6.62 -3.10
C ALA A 311 12.03 -5.83 -3.93
N ILE A 312 12.92 -5.08 -3.28
CA ILE A 312 14.01 -4.34 -3.95
C ILE A 312 15.02 -5.31 -4.57
N VAL A 313 15.50 -6.30 -3.78
CA VAL A 313 16.50 -7.27 -4.23
C VAL A 313 15.96 -8.15 -5.37
N ALA A 314 14.69 -8.55 -5.28
CA ALA A 314 14.01 -9.31 -6.32
C ALA A 314 13.84 -8.49 -7.61
N ALA A 315 13.53 -7.19 -7.50
CA ALA A 315 13.40 -6.31 -8.66
C ALA A 315 14.73 -6.11 -9.42
N TYR A 316 15.87 -6.16 -8.73
CA TYR A 316 17.21 -6.19 -9.34
C TYR A 316 17.65 -7.58 -9.80
N ASP A 317 16.82 -8.60 -9.63
CA ASP A 317 17.07 -9.97 -10.07
C ASP A 317 18.27 -10.66 -9.39
N TYR A 318 18.39 -10.52 -8.06
CA TYR A 318 19.39 -11.22 -7.24
C TYR A 318 18.78 -12.42 -6.46
N PRO A 319 18.45 -13.56 -7.11
CA PRO A 319 17.74 -14.67 -6.47
C PRO A 319 18.48 -15.30 -5.28
N TRP A 320 19.82 -15.30 -5.29
CA TRP A 320 20.62 -15.85 -4.19
C TRP A 320 20.53 -15.00 -2.92
N VAL A 321 20.44 -13.67 -3.06
CA VAL A 321 20.26 -12.77 -1.93
C VAL A 321 18.83 -12.92 -1.39
N CYS A 322 17.83 -13.01 -2.28
CA CYS A 322 16.45 -13.35 -1.91
C CYS A 322 16.38 -14.66 -1.10
N LEU A 323 17.05 -15.71 -1.57
CA LEU A 323 17.12 -16.99 -0.86
C LEU A 323 17.72 -16.84 0.55
N GLY A 324 18.84 -16.11 0.67
CA GLY A 324 19.48 -15.85 1.96
C GLY A 324 18.59 -15.09 2.94
N ILE A 325 17.88 -14.06 2.44
CA ILE A 325 16.92 -13.27 3.23
C ILE A 325 15.79 -14.16 3.77
N GLU A 326 15.19 -15.01 2.93
CA GLU A 326 14.09 -15.89 3.34
C GLU A 326 14.54 -16.99 4.30
N CYS A 327 15.74 -17.54 4.12
CA CYS A 327 16.32 -18.49 5.06
C CYS A 327 16.52 -17.85 6.45
N ALA A 328 17.08 -16.64 6.48
CA ALA A 328 17.25 -15.89 7.74
C ALA A 328 15.89 -15.56 8.39
N TRP A 329 14.90 -15.17 7.58
CA TRP A 329 13.56 -14.87 8.05
C TRP A 329 12.85 -16.10 8.62
N LEU A 330 12.92 -17.24 7.92
CA LEU A 330 12.36 -18.51 8.38
C LEU A 330 12.97 -18.93 9.73
N ILE A 331 14.29 -18.82 9.88
CA ILE A 331 14.98 -19.11 11.15
C ILE A 331 14.46 -18.17 12.25
N ALA A 332 14.33 -16.87 11.97
CA ALA A 332 13.81 -15.90 12.94
C ALA A 332 12.38 -16.23 13.39
N VAL A 333 11.48 -16.58 12.46
CA VAL A 333 10.09 -16.97 12.76
C VAL A 333 10.06 -18.25 13.61
N LEU A 334 10.85 -19.27 13.27
CA LEU A 334 10.87 -20.56 13.97
C LEU A 334 11.42 -20.46 15.40
N ILE A 335 12.42 -19.61 15.63
CA ILE A 335 13.04 -19.37 16.94
C ILE A 335 12.14 -18.49 17.81
N LEU A 336 11.70 -17.33 17.28
CA LEU A 336 10.99 -16.34 18.08
C LEU A 336 9.52 -16.68 18.29
N ARG A 337 8.90 -17.39 17.33
CA ARG A 337 7.45 -17.72 17.31
C ARG A 337 6.59 -16.53 17.76
N PRO A 338 6.62 -15.44 16.98
CA PRO A 338 6.18 -14.14 17.47
C PRO A 338 4.66 -14.07 17.68
N PHE A 339 3.88 -14.83 16.92
CA PHE A 339 2.42 -14.75 16.92
C PHE A 339 1.79 -15.55 18.05
N SER A 340 0.68 -15.04 18.58
CA SER A 340 -0.16 -15.73 19.57
C SER A 340 -0.90 -16.92 18.93
N GLY A 341 -1.47 -16.72 17.74
CA GLY A 341 -2.14 -17.74 16.95
C GLY A 341 -1.18 -18.73 16.29
N VAL A 342 -1.56 -20.00 16.28
CA VAL A 342 -0.79 -21.04 15.60
C VAL A 342 -0.88 -20.85 14.08
N GLY A 343 -2.06 -20.47 13.58
CA GLY A 343 -2.29 -20.23 12.15
C GLY A 343 -1.34 -19.19 11.56
N ASP A 344 -1.11 -18.08 12.26
CA ASP A 344 -0.22 -17.00 11.81
C ASP A 344 1.25 -17.44 11.71
N ASN A 345 1.73 -18.19 12.71
CA ASN A 345 3.09 -18.74 12.69
C ASN A 345 3.29 -19.71 11.50
N VAL A 346 2.30 -20.57 11.25
CA VAL A 346 2.32 -21.52 10.14
C VAL A 346 2.28 -20.80 8.79
N LEU A 347 1.44 -19.77 8.67
CA LEU A 347 1.33 -18.98 7.44
C LEU A 347 2.66 -18.31 7.08
N MET A 348 3.29 -17.63 8.05
CA MET A 348 4.53 -16.89 7.84
C MET A 348 5.71 -17.82 7.54
N ALA A 349 5.82 -18.95 8.24
CA ALA A 349 6.83 -19.96 7.95
C ALA A 349 6.59 -20.61 6.57
N GLY A 350 5.34 -20.92 6.24
CA GLY A 350 4.97 -21.50 4.95
C GLY A 350 5.24 -20.56 3.78
N GLU A 351 4.94 -19.26 3.92
CA GLU A 351 5.30 -18.23 2.94
C GLU A 351 6.81 -18.24 2.69
N ALA A 352 7.64 -18.17 3.73
CA ALA A 352 9.11 -18.21 3.58
C ALA A 352 9.60 -19.49 2.89
N ILE A 353 9.03 -20.65 3.21
CA ILE A 353 9.36 -21.94 2.56
C ILE A 353 9.04 -21.90 1.05
N VAL A 354 7.87 -21.39 0.67
CA VAL A 354 7.49 -21.25 -0.75
C VAL A 354 8.49 -20.34 -1.47
N MET A 355 8.88 -19.23 -0.84
CA MET A 355 9.87 -18.30 -1.41
C MET A 355 11.26 -18.93 -1.56
N ILE A 356 11.71 -19.74 -0.60
CA ILE A 356 12.96 -20.51 -0.67
C ILE A 356 12.92 -21.49 -1.84
N ILE A 357 11.85 -22.30 -1.94
CA ILE A 357 11.69 -23.28 -3.02
C ILE A 357 11.70 -22.59 -4.39
N SER A 358 10.95 -21.49 -4.54
CA SER A 358 10.88 -20.73 -5.80
C SER A 358 12.25 -20.21 -6.24
N ASN A 359 12.99 -19.56 -5.33
CA ASN A 359 14.32 -19.03 -5.64
C ASN A 359 15.36 -20.13 -5.89
N LEU A 360 15.29 -21.25 -5.15
CA LEU A 360 16.17 -22.41 -5.36
C LEU A 360 15.94 -23.06 -6.73
N VAL A 361 14.67 -23.30 -7.08
CA VAL A 361 14.28 -23.89 -8.37
C VAL A 361 14.71 -22.97 -9.52
N THR A 362 14.57 -21.66 -9.37
CA THR A 362 15.10 -20.66 -10.33
C THR A 362 16.60 -20.80 -10.51
N GLY A 363 17.37 -20.81 -9.42
CA GLY A 363 18.83 -20.91 -9.47
C GLY A 363 19.36 -22.21 -10.08
N ILE A 364 18.69 -23.34 -9.84
CA ILE A 364 19.05 -24.64 -10.43
C ILE A 364 18.79 -24.64 -11.95
N TYR A 365 17.63 -24.14 -12.37
CA TYR A 365 17.27 -24.11 -13.79
C TYR A 365 18.09 -23.09 -14.57
N ASP A 366 18.56 -22.03 -13.92
CA ASP A 366 19.45 -21.06 -14.55
C ASP A 366 20.79 -21.67 -14.96
N LYS A 367 21.40 -22.48 -14.08
CA LYS A 367 22.64 -23.22 -14.40
C LYS A 367 22.46 -24.24 -15.52
N ASN A 368 21.26 -24.78 -15.70
CA ASN A 368 20.99 -25.84 -16.67
C ASN A 368 20.46 -25.30 -18.02
N GLY A 369 20.13 -24.01 -18.13
CA GLY A 369 19.57 -23.41 -19.34
C GLY A 369 18.19 -23.97 -19.76
N LYS A 370 17.51 -24.69 -18.87
CA LYS A 370 16.21 -25.33 -19.17
C LYS A 370 15.05 -24.42 -18.78
N LEU A 371 13.94 -24.55 -19.49
CA LEU A 371 12.64 -23.98 -19.10
C LEU A 371 11.93 -24.92 -18.12
N PHE A 372 11.04 -24.38 -17.29
CA PHE A 372 10.17 -25.18 -16.45
C PHE A 372 9.20 -25.99 -17.29
N SER A 373 9.09 -27.28 -16.99
CA SER A 373 8.01 -28.09 -17.53
C SER A 373 6.67 -27.66 -16.92
N PHE A 374 5.57 -27.81 -17.67
CA PHE A 374 4.23 -27.52 -17.18
C PHE A 374 3.92 -28.20 -15.84
N ALA A 375 4.36 -29.45 -15.65
CA ALA A 375 4.18 -30.19 -14.41
C ALA A 375 4.88 -29.51 -13.21
N VAL A 376 6.09 -28.97 -13.41
CA VAL A 376 6.81 -28.20 -12.37
C VAL A 376 6.05 -26.92 -12.05
N CYS A 377 5.54 -26.22 -13.07
CA CYS A 377 4.74 -25.00 -12.88
C CYS A 377 3.49 -25.27 -12.03
N VAL A 378 2.69 -26.29 -12.39
CA VAL A 378 1.49 -26.66 -11.61
C VAL A 378 1.85 -27.10 -10.20
N THR A 379 2.96 -27.80 -10.02
CA THR A 379 3.43 -28.19 -8.68
C THR A 379 3.77 -26.97 -7.83
N LEU A 380 4.51 -26.00 -8.37
CA LEU A 380 4.84 -24.75 -7.67
C LEU A 380 3.58 -23.94 -7.33
N LEU A 381 2.59 -23.92 -8.23
CA LEU A 381 1.30 -23.26 -8.02
C LEU A 381 0.57 -23.87 -6.81
N VAL A 382 0.46 -25.20 -6.76
CA VAL A 382 -0.18 -25.91 -5.63
C VAL A 382 0.59 -25.65 -4.33
N LEU A 383 1.93 -25.75 -4.37
CA LEU A 383 2.78 -25.48 -3.21
C LEU A 383 2.61 -24.05 -2.68
N ALA A 384 2.44 -23.05 -3.56
CA ALA A 384 2.22 -21.66 -3.16
C ALA A 384 0.89 -21.43 -2.43
N CYS A 385 -0.13 -22.27 -2.70
CA CYS A 385 -1.43 -22.20 -2.02
C CYS A 385 -1.45 -22.92 -0.66
N LEU A 386 -0.55 -23.89 -0.43
CA LEU A 386 -0.55 -24.71 0.78
C LEU A 386 -0.43 -23.92 2.09
N PRO A 387 0.45 -22.91 2.23
CA PRO A 387 0.58 -22.14 3.47
C PRO A 387 -0.75 -21.54 3.94
N VAL A 388 -1.52 -20.97 3.00
CA VAL A 388 -2.80 -20.32 3.29
C VAL A 388 -3.83 -21.36 3.74
N VAL A 389 -3.96 -22.47 3.00
CA VAL A 389 -4.91 -23.54 3.33
C VAL A 389 -4.59 -24.16 4.69
N ILE A 390 -3.33 -24.48 4.95
CA ILE A 390 -2.91 -25.09 6.21
C ILE A 390 -3.09 -24.10 7.37
N ALA A 391 -2.75 -22.83 7.19
CA ALA A 391 -2.97 -21.79 8.20
C ALA A 391 -4.45 -21.64 8.56
N ALA A 392 -5.35 -21.66 7.57
CA ALA A 392 -6.80 -21.63 7.79
C ALA A 392 -7.26 -22.82 8.66
N TYR A 393 -6.82 -24.04 8.32
CA TYR A 393 -7.12 -25.23 9.14
C TYR A 393 -6.56 -25.11 10.56
N CYS A 394 -5.32 -24.63 10.71
CA CYS A 394 -4.72 -24.41 12.03
C CYS A 394 -5.52 -23.39 12.85
N PHE A 395 -6.00 -22.31 12.23
CA PHE A 395 -6.86 -21.33 12.89
C PHE A 395 -8.15 -21.96 13.39
N PHE A 396 -8.87 -22.71 12.54
CA PHE A 396 -10.12 -23.35 12.93
C PHE A 396 -9.95 -24.42 14.03
N ILE A 397 -8.80 -25.09 14.09
CA ILE A 397 -8.54 -26.16 15.07
C ILE A 397 -8.03 -25.60 16.40
N PHE A 398 -7.09 -24.65 16.35
CA PHE A 398 -6.34 -24.21 17.54
C PHE A 398 -6.77 -22.83 18.05
N ASP A 399 -7.25 -21.94 17.18
CA ASP A 399 -7.40 -20.52 17.52
C ASP A 399 -8.88 -20.11 17.72
N ILE A 400 -9.86 -20.82 17.13
CA ILE A 400 -11.30 -20.47 17.13
C ILE A 400 -12.00 -20.42 18.53
N GLY A 401 -11.32 -20.85 19.60
CA GLY A 401 -11.88 -20.87 20.97
C GLY A 401 -11.14 -19.99 21.97
N GLY A 402 -10.06 -19.31 21.56
CA GLY A 402 -9.14 -18.60 22.46
C GLY A 402 -9.34 -17.09 22.56
N GLU A 403 -10.03 -16.47 21.59
CA GLU A 403 -10.20 -15.02 21.58
C GLU A 403 -11.23 -14.57 22.60
N LYS A 404 -10.76 -14.02 23.72
CA LYS A 404 -11.56 -13.11 24.53
C LYS A 404 -11.63 -11.81 23.74
N ASP A 405 -12.83 -11.39 23.36
CA ASP A 405 -13.12 -10.01 22.89
C ASP A 405 -12.77 -9.05 24.06
N GLU A 406 -11.49 -8.81 24.33
CA GLU A 406 -11.05 -7.75 25.24
C GLU A 406 -11.24 -6.43 24.50
N ASP A 407 -12.21 -5.65 24.95
CA ASP A 407 -12.43 -4.32 24.41
C ASP A 407 -11.15 -3.50 24.56
N ILE A 408 -10.50 -3.20 23.42
CA ILE A 408 -9.34 -2.32 23.36
C ILE A 408 -9.67 -1.03 24.13
N PRO A 409 -8.88 -0.66 25.15
CA PRO A 409 -9.17 0.52 25.96
C PRO A 409 -9.32 1.75 25.05
N SER A 410 -10.41 2.49 25.22
CA SER A 410 -10.71 3.66 24.37
C SER A 410 -9.57 4.69 24.31
N GLU A 411 -8.73 4.76 25.36
CA GLU A 411 -7.54 5.63 25.41
C GLU A 411 -6.42 5.21 24.45
N ASP A 412 -6.18 3.92 24.25
CA ASP A 412 -5.12 3.45 23.36
C ASP A 412 -5.50 3.69 21.88
N LEU A 413 -6.78 3.51 21.56
CA LEU A 413 -7.33 3.87 20.25
C LEU A 413 -7.22 5.38 19.97
N LYS A 414 -7.44 6.22 21.00
CA LYS A 414 -7.24 7.67 20.91
C LYS A 414 -5.78 8.01 20.61
N LYS A 415 -4.82 7.44 21.34
CA LYS A 415 -3.38 7.66 21.11
C LYS A 415 -2.96 7.29 19.69
N GLY A 416 -3.43 6.14 19.20
CA GLY A 416 -3.20 5.73 17.81
C GLY A 416 -3.73 6.74 16.79
N THR A 417 -4.95 7.22 17.00
CA THR A 417 -5.57 8.20 16.12
C THR A 417 -4.80 9.53 16.12
N HIS A 418 -4.33 10.00 17.27
CA HIS A 418 -3.48 11.20 17.34
C HIS A 418 -2.15 11.03 16.59
N LEU A 419 -1.52 9.85 16.68
CA LEU A 419 -0.31 9.56 15.92
C LEU A 419 -0.55 9.57 14.41
N TYR A 420 -1.65 8.97 13.94
CA TYR A 420 -2.02 9.05 12.51
C TYR A 420 -2.29 10.49 12.07
N LYS A 421 -3.03 11.28 12.86
CA LYS A 421 -3.27 12.70 12.56
C LYS A 421 -1.96 13.48 12.40
N PHE A 422 -1.07 13.35 13.38
CA PHE A 422 0.24 14.01 13.36
C PHE A 422 1.08 13.58 12.16
N PHE A 423 1.11 12.28 11.88
CA PHE A 423 1.85 11.74 10.75
C PHE A 423 1.29 12.23 9.41
N SER A 424 -0.02 12.09 9.18
CA SER A 424 -0.69 12.57 7.97
C SER A 424 -0.49 14.07 7.73
N PHE A 425 -0.51 14.87 8.80
CA PHE A 425 -0.26 16.31 8.72
C PHE A 425 1.14 16.64 8.17
N ILE A 426 2.14 15.83 8.50
CA ILE A 426 3.52 16.01 8.02
C ILE A 426 3.74 15.37 6.65
N THR A 427 3.25 14.15 6.44
CA THR A 427 3.57 13.39 5.23
C THR A 427 2.89 13.89 3.99
N ILE A 428 1.66 14.39 4.09
CA ILE A 428 0.92 14.88 2.92
C ILE A 428 1.62 16.07 2.25
N PRO A 429 1.99 17.16 2.96
CA PRO A 429 2.74 18.25 2.35
C PRO A 429 4.03 17.79 1.67
N ILE A 430 4.77 16.87 2.30
CA ILE A 430 5.99 16.28 1.74
C ILE A 430 5.68 15.49 0.46
N ALA A 431 4.59 14.73 0.45
CA ALA A 431 4.15 13.95 -0.72
C ALA A 431 3.82 14.86 -1.91
N TYR A 432 3.08 15.95 -1.67
CA TYR A 432 2.77 16.92 -2.71
C TYR A 432 4.02 17.67 -3.20
N LEU A 433 4.96 17.99 -2.31
CA LEU A 433 6.24 18.60 -2.69
C LEU A 433 7.06 17.68 -3.59
N LEU A 434 7.23 16.42 -3.21
CA LEU A 434 7.99 15.46 -4.01
C LEU A 434 7.26 15.10 -5.30
N TYR A 435 5.92 15.02 -5.30
CA TYR A 435 5.13 14.87 -6.52
C TYR A 435 5.31 16.08 -7.45
N GLY A 436 5.22 17.30 -6.92
CA GLY A 436 5.47 18.53 -7.66
C GLY A 436 6.84 18.53 -8.31
N ALA A 437 7.88 18.06 -7.61
CA ALA A 437 9.23 17.94 -8.16
C ALA A 437 9.34 16.93 -9.31
N ASN A 438 8.42 15.97 -9.40
CA ASN A 438 8.31 15.04 -10.53
C ASN A 438 7.43 15.58 -11.68
N ALA A 439 6.56 16.57 -11.42
CA ALA A 439 5.59 17.03 -12.40
C ALA A 439 6.20 17.53 -13.73
N PRO A 440 7.24 18.38 -13.76
CA PRO A 440 7.86 18.82 -15.03
C PRO A 440 8.27 17.65 -15.92
N PHE A 441 8.74 16.58 -15.31
CA PHE A 441 9.15 15.38 -16.01
C PHE A 441 7.95 14.56 -16.52
N ILE A 442 6.92 14.39 -15.69
CA ILE A 442 5.66 13.73 -16.08
C ILE A 442 5.09 14.43 -17.33
N TYR A 443 4.97 15.76 -17.30
CA TYR A 443 4.44 16.54 -18.41
C TYR A 443 5.35 16.46 -19.65
N GLN A 444 6.66 16.66 -19.51
CA GLN A 444 7.57 16.62 -20.68
C GLN A 444 7.47 15.28 -21.43
N ARG A 445 7.36 14.16 -20.72
CA ARG A 445 7.38 12.84 -21.34
C ARG A 445 6.04 12.43 -21.95
N LEU A 446 4.95 12.83 -21.31
CA LEU A 446 3.60 12.56 -21.79
C LEU A 446 3.29 13.38 -23.06
N TYR A 447 3.75 14.63 -23.12
CA TYR A 447 3.51 15.51 -24.27
C TYR A 447 4.53 15.35 -25.39
N ALA A 448 5.73 14.80 -25.14
CA ALA A 448 6.69 14.50 -26.21
C ALA A 448 6.26 13.35 -27.15
N LYS A 449 5.16 12.66 -26.83
CA LYS A 449 4.55 11.61 -27.68
C LYS A 449 3.43 12.12 -28.57
N MET A 450 2.97 13.36 -28.37
CA MET A 450 2.04 14.06 -29.26
C MET A 450 2.84 14.88 -30.26
#